data_AF-A0A8S3FNX9-F1
#
_entry.id   AF-A0A8S3FNX9-F1
#
_cell.length_a   1.000
_cell.length_b   1.000
_cell.length_c   1.000
_cell.angle_alpha   90.00
_cell.angle_beta   90.00
_cell.angle_gamma   90.00
#
_symmetry.space_group_name_H-M   'P 1'
#
loop_
_entity.id
_entity.type
_entity.pdbx_description
1 polymer ?
#
loop_
_entity_poly.entity_id
_entity_poly.type
_entity_poly.pdbx_seq_one_letter_code
_entity_poly.pdbx_strand_id
1 'polypeptide(L)'
;ALGLAIVIFSWMLHLKSSDYGPLMGNEWFTAPVVLIISAKCSMVLGLIGCIGAWFEKKSLLFLYIIAMIIVFAGLLIGVVLVIALNEQMIISARKDLLDNIRLKPQEENNFRKKMDAIQRRLHCCGLDEYRDWFNPDIQSGETYVPDSCCIEEKFNCGKQISANETS
;
A
#
# COMPACT_ATOMS: atom_id res chain seq x y z
N ALA A 1 31.68 -6.34 7.16
CA ALA A 1 31.09 -7.36 6.26
C ALA A 1 29.57 -7.22 6.14
N LEU A 2 28.80 -7.31 7.23
CA LEU A 2 27.32 -7.25 7.21
C LEU A 2 26.73 -5.93 6.66
N GLY A 3 27.29 -4.77 7.03
CA GLY A 3 26.80 -3.47 6.53
C GLY A 3 26.91 -3.30 5.00
N LEU A 4 28.01 -3.74 4.40
CA LEU A 4 28.20 -3.67 2.95
C LEU A 4 27.24 -4.61 2.20
N ALA A 5 26.94 -5.78 2.77
CA ALA A 5 25.95 -6.70 2.22
C ALA A 5 24.55 -6.07 2.21
N ILE A 6 24.19 -5.30 3.24
CA ILE A 6 22.90 -4.57 3.30
C ILE A 6 22.85 -3.46 2.25
N VAL A 7 23.93 -2.68 2.05
CA VAL A 7 23.99 -1.65 0.99
C VAL A 7 23.80 -2.27 -0.39
N ILE A 8 24.54 -3.35 -0.66
CA ILE A 8 24.48 -4.03 -1.96
C ILE A 8 23.09 -4.60 -2.18
N PHE A 9 22.49 -5.20 -1.15
CA PHE A 9 21.11 -5.71 -1.23
C PHE A 9 20.09 -4.60 -1.43
N SER A 10 20.20 -3.47 -0.73
CA SER A 10 19.35 -2.30 -0.94
C SER A 10 19.51 -1.68 -2.32
N TRP A 11 20.73 -1.63 -2.86
CA TRP A 11 20.99 -1.15 -4.23
C TRP A 11 20.37 -2.09 -5.27
N MET A 12 20.50 -3.41 -5.08
CA MET A 12 19.89 -4.44 -5.94
C MET A 12 18.37 -4.34 -5.95
N LEU A 13 17.74 -4.10 -4.80
CA LEU A 13 16.29 -3.88 -4.71
C LEU A 13 15.84 -2.59 -5.41
N HIS A 14 16.64 -1.52 -5.34
CA HIS A 14 16.31 -0.23 -5.96
C HIS A 14 16.37 -0.28 -7.49
N LEU A 15 17.30 -1.08 -8.05
CA LEU A 15 17.36 -1.33 -9.48
C LEU A 15 16.15 -2.13 -9.95
N LYS A 16 15.75 -3.13 -9.16
CA LYS A 16 14.60 -3.98 -9.50
C LYS A 16 13.26 -3.24 -9.34
N SER A 17 13.14 -2.30 -8.40
CA SER A 17 11.92 -1.49 -8.23
C SER A 17 11.74 -0.46 -9.35
N SER A 18 12.82 0.04 -9.94
CA SER A 18 12.80 0.98 -11.05
C SER A 18 12.07 0.41 -12.28
N ASP A 19 12.15 -0.89 -12.52
CA ASP A 19 11.47 -1.57 -13.64
C ASP A 19 9.97 -1.81 -13.40
N TYR A 20 9.51 -1.79 -12.14
CA TYR A 20 8.07 -1.91 -11.81
C TYR A 20 7.34 -0.56 -11.79
N GLY A 21 8.07 0.53 -12.07
CA GLY A 21 7.59 1.92 -12.09
C GLY A 21 6.32 2.20 -12.91
N PRO A 22 6.10 1.57 -14.08
CA PRO A 22 4.91 1.85 -14.90
C PRO A 22 3.65 1.09 -14.48
N LEU A 23 3.75 0.05 -13.63
CA LEU A 23 2.62 -0.82 -13.30
C LEU A 23 1.83 -0.35 -12.06
N MET A 24 2.43 0.49 -11.23
CA MET A 24 1.93 0.83 -9.90
C MET A 24 2.06 2.33 -9.69
N GLY A 25 0.97 3.09 -9.92
CA GLY A 25 0.97 4.56 -9.93
C GLY A 25 1.58 5.26 -8.70
N ASN A 26 2.04 6.49 -8.94
CA ASN A 26 2.68 7.51 -8.09
C ASN A 26 2.27 7.61 -6.60
N GLU A 27 1.03 7.28 -6.23
CA GLU A 27 0.52 7.47 -4.85
C GLU A 27 1.00 6.42 -3.83
N TRP A 28 1.43 5.22 -4.26
CA TRP A 28 1.80 4.11 -3.34
C TRP A 28 3.31 3.94 -3.15
N PHE A 29 4.13 4.82 -3.75
CA PHE A 29 5.59 4.77 -3.62
C PHE A 29 6.09 5.11 -2.21
N THR A 30 5.25 5.69 -1.34
CA THR A 30 5.66 6.14 -0.01
C THR A 30 6.10 5.01 0.90
N ALA A 31 5.35 3.90 1.02
CA ALA A 31 5.71 2.82 1.96
C ALA A 31 7.07 2.16 1.65
N PRO A 32 7.33 1.63 0.44
CA PRO A 32 8.64 1.03 0.13
C PRO A 32 9.79 2.05 0.12
N VAL A 33 9.56 3.30 -0.31
CA VAL A 33 10.60 4.34 -0.29
C VAL A 33 10.97 4.74 1.13
N VAL A 34 9.98 4.92 2.02
CA VAL A 34 10.22 5.23 3.44
C VAL A 34 10.99 4.11 4.12
N LEU A 35 10.71 2.84 3.81
CA LEU A 35 11.46 1.69 4.33
C LEU A 35 12.92 1.68 3.84
N ILE A 36 13.18 2.06 2.59
CA ILE A 36 14.56 2.16 2.06
C ILE A 36 15.31 3.30 2.75
N ILE A 37 14.68 4.46 2.90
CA ILE A 37 15.30 5.63 3.55
C ILE A 37 15.62 5.33 5.01
N SER A 38 14.66 4.76 5.75
CA SER A 38 14.86 4.39 7.15
C SER A 38 15.98 3.36 7.32
N ALA A 39 16.04 2.34 6.45
CA ALA A 39 17.12 1.34 6.46
C ALA A 39 18.50 1.97 6.23
N LYS A 40 18.63 2.91 5.29
CA LYS A 40 19.89 3.64 5.05
C LYS A 40 20.31 4.46 6.27
N CYS A 41 19.38 5.18 6.89
CA CYS A 41 19.65 5.95 8.10
C CYS A 41 20.09 5.07 9.27
N SER A 42 19.40 3.95 9.52
CA SER A 42 19.77 2.99 10.56
C SER A 42 21.17 2.40 10.34
N MET A 43 21.58 2.20 9.09
CA MET A 43 22.91 1.71 8.77
C MET A 43 24.01 2.73 9.09
N VAL A 44 23.78 4.02 8.78
CA VAL A 44 24.70 5.11 9.13
C VAL A 44 24.85 5.24 10.65
N LEU A 45 23.73 5.19 11.38
CA LEU A 45 23.74 5.21 12.85
C LEU A 45 24.55 4.04 13.42
N GLY A 46 24.41 2.84 12.86
CA GLY A 46 25.20 1.67 13.25
C GLY A 46 26.70 1.85 13.03
N LEU A 47 27.12 2.45 11.91
CA LEU A 47 28.53 2.74 11.62
C LEU A 47 29.12 3.75 12.62
N ILE A 48 28.36 4.80 12.98
CA ILE A 48 28.75 5.77 14.00
C ILE A 48 28.94 5.08 15.36
N GLY A 49 28.06 4.13 15.70
CA GLY A 49 28.19 3.30 16.91
C GLY A 49 29.48 2.45 16.92
N CYS A 50 29.79 1.76 15.82
CA CYS A 50 31.01 0.95 15.70
C CYS A 50 32.29 1.81 15.76
N ILE A 51 32.30 2.96 15.09
CA ILE A 51 33.43 3.90 15.11
C ILE A 51 33.58 4.50 16.53
N GLY A 52 32.48 4.86 17.19
CA GLY A 52 32.49 5.39 18.55
C GLY A 52 33.05 4.41 19.59
N ALA A 53 32.75 3.12 19.44
CA ALA A 53 33.34 2.06 20.25
C ALA A 53 34.84 1.89 19.96
N TRP A 54 35.24 1.92 18.69
CA TRP A 54 36.64 1.75 18.29
C TRP A 54 37.57 2.87 18.78
N PHE A 55 37.10 4.12 18.74
CA PHE A 55 37.93 5.28 19.11
C PHE A 55 37.92 5.60 20.62
N GLU A 56 37.22 4.82 21.45
CA GLU A 56 37.04 5.00 22.91
C GLU A 56 36.64 6.44 23.32
N LYS A 57 36.05 7.21 22.39
CA LYS A 57 35.60 8.58 22.65
C LYS A 57 34.27 8.53 23.39
N LYS A 58 34.31 8.63 24.72
CA LYS A 58 33.13 8.67 25.61
C LYS A 58 32.02 9.62 25.12
N SER A 59 32.37 10.78 24.57
CA SER A 59 31.41 11.75 24.03
C SER A 59 30.62 11.23 22.82
N LEU A 60 31.27 10.50 21.90
CA LEU A 60 30.60 9.95 20.71
C LEU A 60 29.67 8.78 21.06
N LEU A 61 30.09 7.96 22.02
CA LEU A 61 29.27 6.86 22.54
C LEU A 61 28.03 7.37 23.29
N PHE A 62 28.17 8.44 24.07
CA PHE A 62 27.06 9.06 24.78
C PHE A 62 26.01 9.63 23.81
N LEU A 63 26.45 10.30 22.73
CA LEU A 63 25.56 10.79 21.68
C LEU A 63 24.81 9.64 20.97
N TYR A 64 25.49 8.52 20.70
CA TYR A 64 24.86 7.34 20.10
C TYR A 64 23.78 6.74 21.01
N ILE A 65 24.04 6.63 22.31
CA ILE A 65 23.07 6.12 23.28
C ILE A 65 21.83 7.03 23.34
N ILE A 66 22.01 8.35 23.38
CA ILE A 66 20.90 9.31 23.37
C ILE A 66 20.09 9.18 22.08
N ALA A 67 20.75 9.13 20.92
CA ALA A 67 20.07 8.97 19.64
C ALA A 67 19.25 7.67 19.57
N MET A 68 19.78 6.56 20.09
CA MET A 68 19.06 5.29 20.17
C MET A 68 17.86 5.35 21.10
N ILE A 69 17.96 6.03 22.25
CA ILE A 69 16.83 6.23 23.16
C ILE A 69 15.71 7.02 22.47
N ILE A 70 16.06 8.07 21.72
CA ILE A 70 15.08 8.88 20.98
C ILE A 70 14.38 8.04 19.91
N VAL A 71 15.14 7.27 19.12
CA VAL A 71 14.56 6.38 18.10
C VAL A 71 13.64 5.34 18.74
N PHE A 72 14.07 4.72 19.85
CA PHE A 72 13.27 3.74 20.56
C PHE A 72 11.97 4.33 21.11
N ALA A 73 12.02 5.49 21.75
CA ALA A 73 10.84 6.20 22.23
C ALA A 73 9.90 6.57 21.06
N GLY A 74 10.44 7.05 19.94
CA GLY A 74 9.68 7.34 18.73
C GLY A 74 8.98 6.11 18.15
N LEU A 75 9.66 4.96 18.12
CA LEU A 75 9.07 3.69 17.69
C LEU A 75 7.92 3.26 18.60
N LEU A 76 8.08 3.36 19.93
CA LEU A 76 7.01 3.04 20.88
C LEU A 76 5.78 3.93 20.68
N ILE A 77 6.00 5.25 20.57
CA ILE A 77 4.92 6.21 20.31
C ILE A 77 4.24 5.90 18.98
N GLY A 78 5.02 5.62 17.93
CA GLY A 78 4.50 5.28 16.61
C GLY A 78 3.64 4.01 16.63
N VAL A 79 4.09 2.96 17.30
CA VAL A 79 3.32 1.71 17.44
C VAL A 79 2.01 1.96 18.20
N VAL A 80 2.07 2.66 19.33
CA VAL A 80 0.87 3.00 20.12
C VAL A 80 -0.10 3.83 19.29
N LEU A 81 0.39 4.81 18.53
CA LEU A 81 -0.43 5.65 17.66
C LEU A 81 -1.12 4.84 16.56
N VAL A 82 -0.39 3.94 15.89
CA VAL A 82 -0.96 3.06 14.86
C VAL A 82 -2.06 2.18 15.45
N ILE A 83 -1.84 1.60 16.63
CA ILE A 83 -2.85 0.76 17.29
C ILE A 83 -4.08 1.61 17.69
N ALA A 84 -3.87 2.78 18.28
CA ALA A 84 -4.94 3.66 18.73
C ALA A 84 -5.77 4.23 17.57
N LEU A 85 -5.14 4.51 16.43
CA LEU A 85 -5.81 5.06 15.25
C LEU A 85 -6.33 3.99 14.29
N ASN A 86 -6.04 2.71 14.53
CA ASN A 86 -6.33 1.66 13.56
C ASN A 86 -7.82 1.61 13.21
N GLU A 87 -8.70 1.68 14.21
CA GLU A 87 -10.15 1.63 13.97
C GLU A 87 -10.65 2.80 13.11
N GLN A 88 -10.21 4.03 13.41
CA GLN A 88 -10.62 5.22 12.67
C GLN A 88 -10.04 5.23 11.25
N MET A 89 -8.79 4.80 11.08
CA MET A 89 -8.15 4.71 9.77
C MET A 89 -8.81 3.63 8.91
N ILE A 90 -9.12 2.46 9.48
CA ILE A 90 -9.82 1.38 8.75
C ILE A 90 -11.20 1.84 8.31
N ILE A 91 -11.97 2.49 9.18
CA ILE A 91 -13.31 2.99 8.84
C ILE A 91 -13.23 4.05 7.74
N SER A 92 -12.28 4.97 7.82
CA SER A 92 -12.11 6.05 6.82
C SER A 92 -11.65 5.47 5.49
N ALA A 93 -10.65 4.58 5.49
CA ALA A 93 -10.17 3.91 4.30
C ALA A 93 -11.26 3.05 3.64
N ARG A 94 -12.09 2.36 4.43
CA ARG A 94 -13.24 1.58 3.94
C ARG A 94 -14.27 2.47 3.26
N LYS A 95 -14.59 3.63 3.84
CA LYS A 95 -15.50 4.62 3.23
C LYS A 95 -14.94 5.14 1.92
N ASP A 96 -13.66 5.56 1.91
CA ASP A 96 -13.01 6.04 0.69
C ASP A 96 -13.03 4.97 -0.41
N LEU A 97 -12.73 3.72 -0.08
CA LEU A 97 -12.76 2.61 -1.06
C LEU A 97 -14.18 2.36 -1.58
N LEU A 98 -15.20 2.35 -0.73
CA LEU A 98 -16.60 2.19 -1.14
C LEU A 98 -17.05 3.35 -2.03
N ASP A 99 -16.68 4.58 -1.70
CA ASP A 99 -16.99 5.76 -2.51
C ASP A 99 -16.29 5.70 -3.88
N ASN A 100 -15.04 5.25 -3.92
CA ASN A 100 -14.33 5.02 -5.20
C ASN A 100 -14.99 3.91 -6.04
N ILE A 101 -15.54 2.86 -5.43
CA ILE A 101 -16.28 1.79 -6.12
C ILE A 101 -17.59 2.32 -6.72
N ARG A 102 -18.33 3.16 -5.98
CA ARG A 102 -19.68 3.62 -6.35
C ARG A 102 -19.69 4.85 -7.25
N LEU A 103 -18.79 5.81 -7.02
CA LEU A 103 -18.82 7.13 -7.64
C LEU A 103 -17.90 7.25 -8.85
N LYS A 104 -16.87 6.39 -8.99
CA LYS A 104 -15.93 6.53 -10.11
C LYS A 104 -16.39 5.78 -11.37
N PRO A 105 -16.67 6.50 -12.47
CA PRO A 105 -17.06 5.88 -13.74
C PRO A 105 -15.95 4.95 -14.27
N GLN A 106 -16.30 4.10 -15.24
CA GLN A 106 -15.39 3.15 -15.89
C GLN A 106 -14.05 3.76 -16.34
N GLU A 107 -14.03 5.07 -16.60
CA GLU A 107 -12.91 5.76 -17.21
C GLU A 107 -11.73 6.06 -16.28
N GLU A 108 -11.87 5.94 -14.96
CA GLU A 108 -10.71 5.93 -14.06
C GLU A 108 -9.97 4.57 -14.13
N ASN A 109 -9.28 4.38 -15.25
CA ASN A 109 -8.55 3.16 -15.63
C ASN A 109 -7.62 2.66 -14.52
N ASN A 110 -7.02 3.55 -13.72
CA ASN A 110 -6.01 3.15 -12.74
C ASN A 110 -6.61 2.50 -11.50
N PHE A 111 -7.74 3.01 -10.98
CA PHE A 111 -8.41 2.37 -9.83
C PHE A 111 -9.03 1.04 -10.25
N ARG A 112 -9.76 1.02 -11.38
CA ARG A 112 -10.43 -0.18 -11.89
C ARG A 112 -9.44 -1.32 -12.14
N LYS A 113 -8.35 -1.07 -12.88
CA LYS A 113 -7.31 -2.08 -13.15
C LYS A 113 -6.67 -2.66 -11.89
N LYS A 114 -6.41 -1.81 -10.89
CA LYS A 114 -5.84 -2.24 -9.61
C LYS A 114 -6.84 -3.10 -8.84
N MET A 115 -8.10 -2.68 -8.80
CA MET A 115 -9.16 -3.42 -8.12
C MET A 115 -9.38 -4.78 -8.79
N ASP A 116 -9.44 -4.83 -10.12
CA ASP A 116 -9.57 -6.09 -10.86
C ASP A 116 -8.39 -7.03 -10.59
N ALA A 117 -7.16 -6.50 -10.48
CA ALA A 117 -5.98 -7.30 -10.14
C ALA A 117 -6.05 -7.86 -8.71
N ILE A 118 -6.55 -7.09 -7.74
CA ILE A 118 -6.77 -7.55 -6.37
C ILE A 118 -7.83 -8.66 -6.36
N GLN A 119 -8.96 -8.44 -7.03
CA GLN A 119 -10.07 -9.39 -7.11
C GLN A 119 -9.64 -10.71 -7.75
N ARG A 120 -8.89 -10.68 -8.86
CA ARG A 120 -8.33 -11.89 -9.48
C ARG A 120 -7.36 -12.63 -8.57
N ARG A 121 -6.52 -11.91 -7.81
CA ARG A 121 -5.50 -12.51 -6.94
C ARG A 121 -6.07 -13.12 -5.66
N LEU A 122 -7.09 -12.47 -5.09
CA LEU A 122 -7.72 -12.88 -3.83
C LEU A 122 -9.01 -13.69 -4.05
N HIS A 123 -9.44 -13.85 -5.30
CA HIS A 123 -10.71 -14.48 -5.68
C HIS A 123 -11.91 -13.91 -4.91
N CYS A 124 -11.94 -12.58 -4.74
CA CYS A 124 -13.00 -11.85 -4.07
C CYS A 124 -13.69 -10.88 -5.02
N CYS A 125 -14.89 -10.41 -4.65
CA CYS A 125 -15.62 -9.40 -5.41
C CYS A 125 -16.20 -8.33 -4.49
N GLY A 126 -15.93 -7.07 -4.81
CA GLY A 126 -16.30 -5.93 -3.96
C GLY A 126 -15.33 -5.75 -2.81
N LEU A 127 -15.76 -5.00 -1.78
CA LEU A 127 -14.99 -4.81 -0.56
C LEU A 127 -15.39 -5.85 0.49
N ASP A 128 -16.69 -6.02 0.67
CA ASP A 128 -17.29 -7.04 1.53
C ASP A 128 -18.19 -7.98 0.72
N GLU A 129 -18.94 -7.44 -0.24
CA GLU A 129 -19.85 -8.22 -1.10
C GLU A 129 -19.86 -7.68 -2.53
N TYR A 130 -20.26 -8.54 -3.48
CA TYR A 130 -20.45 -8.15 -4.88
C TYR A 130 -21.45 -7.00 -5.07
N ARG A 131 -22.37 -6.82 -4.10
CA ARG A 131 -23.36 -5.74 -4.10
C ARG A 131 -22.76 -4.37 -3.85
N ASP A 132 -21.50 -4.27 -3.42
CA ASP A 132 -20.83 -2.98 -3.21
C ASP A 132 -20.72 -2.17 -4.51
N TRP A 133 -20.73 -2.86 -5.65
CA TRP A 133 -20.76 -2.26 -6.98
C TRP A 133 -22.13 -1.71 -7.38
N PHE A 134 -23.19 -2.10 -6.68
CA PHE A 134 -24.54 -1.62 -6.97
C PHE A 134 -24.67 -0.22 -6.38
N ASN A 135 -24.80 0.78 -7.24
CA ASN A 135 -25.00 2.15 -6.81
C ASN A 135 -26.50 2.40 -6.58
N PRO A 136 -26.93 2.61 -5.32
CA PRO A 136 -28.34 2.83 -4.99
C PRO A 136 -28.89 4.16 -5.53
N ASP A 137 -28.02 5.12 -5.88
CA ASP A 137 -28.43 6.43 -6.41
C ASP A 137 -28.74 6.39 -7.91
N ILE A 138 -28.39 5.30 -8.60
CA ILE A 138 -28.72 5.11 -10.02
C ILE A 138 -30.14 4.53 -10.11
N GLN A 139 -31.11 5.40 -10.40
CA GLN A 139 -32.52 5.05 -10.56
C GLN A 139 -32.82 4.07 -11.73
N SER A 140 -31.82 3.71 -12.55
CA SER A 140 -32.00 2.80 -13.69
C SER A 140 -32.11 1.32 -13.30
N GLY A 141 -31.88 0.95 -12.02
CA GLY A 141 -31.89 -0.45 -11.58
C GLY A 141 -30.78 -1.31 -12.21
N GLU A 142 -29.80 -0.67 -12.84
CA GLU A 142 -28.68 -1.33 -13.49
C GLU A 142 -27.72 -1.86 -12.43
N THR A 143 -27.72 -3.19 -12.28
CA THR A 143 -26.76 -3.89 -11.45
C THR A 143 -25.57 -4.27 -12.32
N TYR A 144 -24.39 -3.73 -11.99
CA TYR A 144 -23.15 -3.97 -12.72
C TYR A 144 -22.06 -4.45 -11.76
N VAL A 145 -21.26 -5.42 -12.19
CA VAL A 145 -20.01 -5.82 -11.53
C VAL A 145 -18.87 -5.88 -12.58
N PRO A 146 -17.60 -5.66 -12.20
CA PRO A 146 -16.48 -5.81 -13.13
C PRO A 146 -16.28 -7.26 -13.55
N ASP A 147 -15.67 -7.46 -14.73
CA ASP A 147 -15.47 -8.81 -15.28
C ASP A 147 -14.60 -9.70 -14.37
N SER A 148 -13.68 -9.09 -13.61
CA SER A 148 -12.86 -9.77 -12.59
C SER A 148 -13.66 -10.40 -11.45
N CYS A 149 -14.93 -10.03 -11.28
CA CYS A 149 -15.83 -10.64 -10.31
C CYS A 149 -16.58 -11.87 -10.85
N CYS A 150 -16.51 -12.14 -12.15
CA CYS A 150 -17.24 -13.25 -12.75
C CYS A 150 -16.53 -14.59 -12.51
N ILE A 151 -17.31 -15.66 -12.36
CA ILE A 151 -16.82 -17.03 -12.22
C ILE A 151 -16.03 -17.43 -13.49
N GLU A 152 -16.59 -17.09 -14.65
CA GLU A 152 -15.89 -17.17 -15.93
C GLU A 152 -15.64 -15.76 -16.44
N GLU A 153 -14.37 -15.40 -16.56
CA GLU A 153 -13.96 -14.08 -17.02
C GLU A 153 -14.23 -13.95 -18.53
N LYS A 154 -15.39 -13.38 -18.87
CA LYS A 154 -15.80 -13.05 -20.24
C LYS A 154 -16.00 -11.55 -20.35
N PHE A 155 -15.73 -11.02 -21.54
CA PHE A 155 -15.93 -9.59 -21.79
C PHE A 155 -17.37 -9.16 -21.50
N ASN A 156 -17.54 -8.19 -20.60
CA ASN A 156 -18.83 -7.68 -20.12
C ASN A 156 -19.74 -8.73 -19.46
N CYS A 157 -19.21 -9.76 -18.80
CA CYS A 157 -20.01 -10.76 -18.09
C CYS A 157 -20.83 -10.16 -16.94
N GLY A 158 -20.38 -9.06 -16.35
CA GLY A 158 -21.02 -8.40 -15.22
C GLY A 158 -22.02 -7.30 -15.58
N LYS A 159 -22.28 -7.02 -16.87
CA LYS A 159 -23.32 -6.08 -17.31
C LYS A 159 -24.65 -6.80 -17.46
N GLN A 160 -25.67 -6.38 -16.70
CA GLN A 160 -27.05 -6.72 -17.05
C GLN A 160 -27.45 -5.86 -18.26
N ILE A 161 -27.61 -6.49 -19.43
CA ILE A 161 -28.27 -5.86 -20.57
C ILE A 161 -29.72 -5.68 -20.13
N SER A 162 -30.13 -4.44 -19.86
CA SER A 162 -31.52 -4.09 -19.60
C SER A 162 -32.38 -4.70 -20.71
N ALA A 163 -33.40 -5.46 -20.33
CA ALA A 163 -34.29 -6.17 -21.24
C ALA A 163 -35.10 -5.19 -22.11
N ASN A 164 -34.47 -4.65 -23.16
CA ASN A 164 -35.13 -4.01 -24.29
C ASN A 164 -34.36 -4.14 -25.62
N GLU A 165 -33.39 -5.05 -25.70
CA GLU A 165 -32.68 -5.38 -26.96
C GLU A 165 -32.74 -6.89 -27.29
N THR A 166 -33.92 -7.50 -27.10
CA THR A 166 -34.31 -8.67 -27.91
C THR A 166 -35.73 -8.45 -28.41
N SER A 167 -35.82 -7.81 -29.57
CA SER A 167 -36.98 -7.94 -30.47
C SER A 167 -37.12 -9.38 -30.95
#